data_AF-A0A917F8U3-F1
#
_entry.id   AF-A0A917F8U3-F1
#
_cell.length_a   1.000
_cell.length_b   1.000
_cell.length_c   1.000
_cell.angle_alpha   90.00
_cell.angle_beta   90.00
_cell.angle_gamma   90.00
#
_symmetry.space_group_name_H-M   'P 1'
#
loop_
_entity.id
_entity.type
_entity.pdbx_description
1 polymer ?
#
loop_
_entity_poly.entity_id
_entity_poly.type
_entity_poly.pdbx_seq_one_letter_code
_entity_poly.pdbx_strand_id
1 'polypeptide(L)'
;MADSISGLGAAAVAGQSRAETDRQKLADDLDDFMTLLTTQLQHQDPLDPMDANEFTTQLVQFASVEQQISQNANLEALIKAQETSQLSSVASYVGRMAEVKTNQVQVYNGEAEFNYVLHEDSVGTLINIQDDNGRTVFSGEGNLAAGKHGVLWDGTDLSGNKLPDGLYKLTVTALDADGAPVDVTTTAVGKITGVSYAGDEPELIMTNQAVKLADVISLKEEAVELSEVDSIAAAQLKAKASAQDAAASAESAQASYESTQEYAEDYPITEIEAEVEKAKVASEAAAAAKAEAAEAYETAQNATSSALAAEAAQTAITAAAKASKAASDAAQANATAKALAEIAAAA
;
A
#
# COMPACT_ATOMS: atom_id res chain seq x y z
N MET A 1 -7.70 -64.89 17.35
CA MET A 1 -6.27 -64.60 17.10
C MET A 1 -6.01 -65.09 15.67
N ALA A 2 -5.98 -64.26 14.64
CA ALA A 2 -5.23 -63.03 14.50
C ALA A 2 -6.11 -61.84 14.08
N ASP A 3 -5.69 -60.70 14.59
CA ASP A 3 -6.26 -59.37 14.49
C ASP A 3 -5.33 -58.60 13.54
N SER A 4 -5.81 -58.33 12.32
CA SER A 4 -5.15 -57.55 11.27
C SER A 4 -6.31 -57.07 10.40
N ILE A 5 -6.64 -55.79 10.24
CA ILE A 5 -5.80 -54.70 9.74
C ILE A 5 -6.35 -53.40 10.35
N SER A 6 -5.66 -52.90 11.38
CA SER A 6 -5.71 -51.49 11.75
C SER A 6 -4.87 -50.72 10.73
N GLY A 7 -5.52 -49.89 9.93
CA GLY A 7 -4.87 -49.13 8.85
C GLY A 7 -5.73 -48.00 8.29
N LEU A 8 -6.54 -47.35 9.12
CA LEU A 8 -7.20 -46.08 8.79
C LEU A 8 -6.52 -44.99 9.61
N GLY A 9 -5.37 -44.54 9.12
CA GLY A 9 -4.53 -43.58 9.84
C GLY A 9 -3.22 -43.29 9.13
N ALA A 10 -3.23 -43.19 7.81
CA ALA A 10 -2.14 -42.56 7.09
C ALA A 10 -2.50 -41.08 6.92
N ALA A 11 -1.93 -40.25 7.78
CA ALA A 11 -1.81 -38.82 7.53
C ALA A 11 -1.31 -38.64 6.09
N ALA A 12 -2.03 -37.84 5.31
CA ALA A 12 -1.60 -37.43 3.99
C ALA A 12 -0.18 -36.88 4.08
N VAL A 13 0.78 -37.60 3.49
CA VAL A 13 2.09 -37.03 3.18
C VAL A 13 1.81 -35.93 2.17
N ALA A 14 1.89 -34.68 2.61
CA ALA A 14 1.77 -33.50 1.77
C ALA A 14 2.82 -33.59 0.65
N GLY A 15 2.43 -34.06 -0.53
CA GLY A 15 3.30 -34.09 -1.72
C GLY A 15 3.07 -35.23 -2.71
N GLN A 16 2.51 -36.39 -2.31
CA GLN A 16 2.27 -37.51 -3.24
C GLN A 16 0.81 -37.56 -3.69
N SER A 17 0.60 -37.73 -5.00
CA SER A 17 -0.74 -37.84 -5.60
C SER A 17 -1.35 -39.21 -5.30
N ARG A 18 -2.68 -39.30 -5.24
CA ARG A 18 -3.36 -40.58 -4.96
C ARG A 18 -3.13 -41.57 -6.09
N ALA A 19 -3.16 -41.09 -7.34
CA ALA A 19 -2.85 -41.92 -8.50
C ALA A 19 -1.43 -42.50 -8.47
N GLU A 20 -0.44 -41.78 -7.93
CA GLU A 20 0.93 -42.31 -7.78
C GLU A 20 1.00 -43.41 -6.72
N THR A 21 0.24 -43.28 -5.63
CA THR A 21 0.13 -44.32 -4.60
C THR A 21 -0.57 -45.57 -5.14
N ASP A 22 -1.66 -45.39 -5.89
CA ASP A 22 -2.40 -46.48 -6.52
C ASP A 22 -1.55 -47.19 -7.59
N ARG A 23 -0.74 -46.44 -8.34
CA ARG A 23 0.21 -47.00 -9.32
C ARG A 23 1.27 -47.87 -8.65
N GLN A 24 1.84 -47.40 -7.54
CA GLN A 24 2.82 -48.15 -6.78
C GLN A 24 2.21 -49.47 -6.26
N LYS A 25 1.00 -49.40 -5.70
CA LYS A 25 0.28 -50.58 -5.22
C LYS A 25 -0.05 -51.57 -6.33
N LEU A 26 -0.47 -51.09 -7.50
CA LEU A 26 -0.73 -51.96 -8.65
C LEU A 26 0.54 -52.67 -9.13
N ALA A 27 1.69 -52.00 -9.08
CA ALA A 27 2.98 -52.60 -9.43
C ALA A 27 3.35 -53.71 -8.43
N ASP A 28 3.18 -53.48 -7.13
CA ASP A 28 3.42 -54.48 -6.08
C ASP A 28 2.48 -55.70 -6.26
N ASP A 29 1.19 -55.47 -6.53
CA ASP A 29 0.20 -56.53 -6.78
C ASP A 29 0.53 -57.35 -8.05
N LEU A 30 1.10 -56.71 -9.09
CA LEU A 30 1.55 -57.38 -10.31
C LEU A 30 2.80 -58.24 -10.05
N ASP A 31 3.75 -57.76 -9.27
CA ASP A 31 4.96 -58.51 -8.90
C ASP A 31 4.63 -59.75 -8.06
N ASP A 32 3.69 -59.63 -7.12
CA ASP A 32 3.16 -60.77 -6.35
C ASP A 32 2.45 -61.78 -7.26
N PHE A 33 1.63 -61.30 -8.20
CA PHE A 33 1.00 -62.15 -9.20
C PHE A 33 2.02 -62.90 -10.06
N MET A 34 3.05 -62.22 -10.58
CA MET A 34 4.10 -62.83 -11.39
C MET A 34 4.94 -63.85 -10.59
N THR A 35 5.15 -63.60 -9.30
CA THR A 35 5.84 -64.52 -8.38
C THR A 35 5.03 -65.79 -8.14
N LEU A 36 3.73 -65.65 -7.86
CA LEU A 36 2.82 -66.78 -7.69
C LEU A 36 2.68 -67.58 -9.00
N LEU A 37 2.56 -66.90 -10.13
CA LEU A 37 2.51 -67.51 -11.46
C LEU A 37 3.75 -68.33 -11.76
N THR A 38 4.94 -67.76 -11.53
CA THR A 38 6.22 -68.46 -11.74
C THR A 38 6.34 -69.69 -10.85
N THR A 39 5.89 -69.58 -9.60
CA THR A 39 5.90 -70.69 -8.63
C THR A 39 4.95 -71.81 -9.04
N GLN A 40 3.75 -71.48 -9.53
CA GLN A 40 2.76 -72.44 -10.02
C GLN A 40 3.25 -73.17 -11.27
N LEU A 41 3.86 -72.46 -12.23
CA LEU A 41 4.45 -73.05 -13.43
C LEU A 41 5.61 -74.02 -13.12
N GLN A 42 6.39 -73.75 -12.07
CA GLN A 42 7.45 -74.65 -11.62
C GLN A 42 6.93 -75.96 -10.99
N HIS A 43 5.70 -75.97 -10.49
CA HIS A 43 5.11 -77.10 -9.75
C HIS A 43 3.85 -77.68 -10.41
N GLN A 44 3.62 -77.47 -11.71
CA GLN A 44 2.46 -78.03 -12.40
C GLN A 44 2.55 -79.54 -12.64
N ASP A 45 1.38 -80.19 -12.59
CA ASP A 45 1.19 -81.57 -13.03
C ASP A 45 1.00 -81.60 -14.56
N PRO A 46 1.84 -82.33 -15.33
CA PRO A 46 1.74 -82.40 -16.78
C PRO A 46 0.44 -83.03 -17.31
N LEU A 47 -0.40 -83.62 -16.45
CA LEU A 47 -1.69 -84.20 -16.84
C LEU A 47 -2.88 -83.22 -16.71
N ASP A 48 -2.71 -82.05 -16.10
CA ASP A 48 -3.78 -81.05 -15.93
C ASP A 48 -3.23 -79.61 -16.02
N PRO A 49 -2.92 -79.12 -17.24
CA PRO A 49 -2.33 -77.81 -17.42
C PRO A 49 -3.32 -76.69 -17.05
N MET A 50 -2.86 -75.66 -16.32
CA MET A 50 -3.71 -74.48 -16.06
C MET A 50 -4.21 -73.83 -17.35
N ASP A 51 -5.40 -73.22 -17.24
CA ASP A 51 -6.07 -72.55 -18.36
C ASP A 51 -5.39 -71.21 -18.70
N ALA A 52 -4.74 -71.15 -19.86
CA ALA A 52 -4.09 -69.95 -20.37
C ALA A 52 -5.05 -68.75 -20.54
N ASN A 53 -6.35 -69.00 -20.63
CA ASN A 53 -7.38 -67.96 -20.74
C ASN A 53 -7.55 -67.16 -19.43
N GLU A 54 -7.33 -67.78 -18.27
CA GLU A 54 -7.50 -67.12 -16.98
C GLU A 54 -6.41 -66.07 -16.74
N PHE A 55 -5.16 -66.39 -17.12
CA PHE A 55 -4.04 -65.44 -17.06
C PHE A 55 -4.21 -64.25 -18.00
N THR A 56 -4.66 -64.52 -19.23
CA THR A 56 -4.92 -63.46 -20.21
C THR A 56 -6.03 -62.53 -19.70
N THR A 57 -7.04 -63.09 -19.04
CA THR A 57 -8.12 -62.32 -18.41
C THR A 57 -7.62 -61.43 -17.27
N GLN A 58 -6.75 -61.95 -16.40
CA GLN A 58 -6.16 -61.18 -15.29
C GLN A 58 -5.22 -60.07 -15.80
N LEU A 59 -4.39 -60.33 -16.81
CA LEU A 59 -3.54 -59.30 -17.43
C LEU A 59 -4.36 -58.17 -18.07
N VAL A 60 -5.48 -58.49 -18.72
CA VAL A 60 -6.41 -57.48 -19.25
C VAL A 60 -7.03 -56.65 -18.12
N GLN A 61 -7.35 -57.25 -16.97
CA GLN A 61 -7.83 -56.53 -15.80
C GLN A 61 -6.77 -55.57 -15.24
N PHE A 62 -5.51 -56.01 -15.08
CA PHE A 62 -4.41 -55.15 -14.67
C PHE A 62 -4.22 -53.97 -15.63
N ALA A 63 -4.22 -54.21 -16.94
CA ALA A 63 -4.11 -53.15 -17.95
C ALA A 63 -5.29 -52.15 -17.86
N SER A 64 -6.50 -52.62 -17.57
CA SER A 64 -7.66 -51.76 -17.36
C SER A 64 -7.53 -50.90 -16.10
N VAL A 65 -7.04 -51.46 -15.00
CA VAL A 65 -6.81 -50.72 -13.74
C VAL A 65 -5.68 -49.71 -13.92
N GLU A 66 -4.58 -50.09 -14.59
CA GLU A 66 -3.48 -49.20 -14.93
C GLU A 66 -3.93 -48.01 -15.78
N GLN A 67 -4.80 -48.25 -16.77
CA GLN A 67 -5.41 -47.20 -17.58
C GLN A 67 -6.28 -46.27 -16.72
N GLN A 68 -7.05 -46.82 -15.78
CA GLN A 68 -7.86 -46.02 -14.85
C GLN A 68 -6.99 -45.17 -13.92
N ILE A 69 -5.91 -45.72 -13.38
CA ILE A 69 -4.93 -44.98 -12.58
C ILE A 69 -4.30 -43.86 -13.40
N SER A 70 -3.92 -44.15 -14.65
CA SER A 70 -3.36 -43.14 -15.56
C SER A 70 -4.36 -42.04 -15.90
N GLN A 71 -5.64 -42.38 -16.04
CA GLN A 71 -6.72 -41.40 -16.22
C GLN A 71 -6.87 -40.53 -14.96
N ASN A 72 -6.86 -41.12 -13.76
CA ASN A 72 -6.91 -40.38 -12.51
C ASN A 72 -5.69 -39.45 -12.36
N ALA A 73 -4.49 -39.90 -12.73
CA ALA A 73 -3.27 -39.08 -12.73
C ALA A 73 -3.40 -37.86 -13.66
N ASN A 74 -3.98 -38.05 -14.84
CA ASN A 74 -4.25 -36.94 -15.76
C ASN A 74 -5.29 -35.96 -15.20
N LEU A 75 -6.33 -36.44 -14.51
CA LEU A 75 -7.32 -35.60 -13.84
C LEU A 75 -6.69 -34.80 -12.69
N GLU A 76 -5.84 -35.41 -11.87
CA GLU A 76 -5.07 -34.72 -10.83
C GLU A 76 -4.16 -33.64 -11.42
N ALA A 77 -3.47 -33.93 -12.54
CA ALA A 77 -2.64 -32.95 -13.23
C ALA A 77 -3.46 -31.78 -13.80
N LEU A 78 -4.65 -32.05 -14.34
CA LEU A 78 -5.55 -31.02 -14.82
C LEU A 78 -6.05 -30.11 -13.70
N ILE A 79 -6.39 -30.68 -12.54
CA ILE A 79 -6.80 -29.91 -11.35
C ILE A 79 -5.65 -28.99 -10.91
N LYS A 80 -4.42 -29.51 -10.79
CA LYS A 80 -3.24 -28.69 -10.44
C LYS A 80 -2.97 -27.57 -11.44
N ALA A 81 -3.16 -27.83 -12.74
CA ALA A 81 -3.03 -26.81 -13.77
C ALA A 81 -4.11 -25.72 -13.63
N GLN A 82 -5.35 -26.10 -13.29
CA GLN A 82 -6.44 -25.18 -13.03
C GLN A 82 -6.17 -24.32 -11.78
N GLU A 83 -5.68 -24.91 -10.68
CA GLU A 83 -5.26 -24.19 -9.47
C GLU A 83 -4.17 -23.16 -9.77
N THR A 84 -3.16 -23.55 -10.56
CA THR A 84 -2.07 -22.65 -10.99
C THR A 84 -2.59 -21.50 -11.87
N SER A 85 -3.57 -21.78 -12.73
CA SER A 85 -4.22 -20.77 -13.57
C SER A 85 -5.05 -19.78 -12.73
N GLN A 86 -5.75 -20.27 -11.71
CA GLN A 86 -6.48 -19.44 -10.75
C GLN A 86 -5.50 -18.55 -9.97
N LEU A 87 -4.38 -19.11 -9.49
CA LEU A 87 -3.34 -18.33 -8.82
C LEU A 87 -2.79 -17.21 -9.71
N SER A 88 -2.53 -17.50 -10.98
CA SER A 88 -2.05 -16.49 -11.95
C SER A 88 -3.07 -15.37 -12.16
N SER A 89 -4.37 -15.71 -12.13
CA SER A 89 -5.46 -14.74 -12.26
C SER A 89 -5.54 -13.83 -11.03
N VAL A 90 -5.37 -14.41 -9.84
CA VAL A 90 -5.43 -13.70 -8.56
C VAL A 90 -4.13 -12.92 -8.27
N ALA A 91 -2.99 -13.33 -8.82
CA ALA A 91 -1.73 -12.59 -8.73
C ALA A 91 -1.84 -11.18 -9.35
N SER A 92 -2.73 -10.98 -10.33
CA SER A 92 -3.02 -9.65 -10.90
C SER A 92 -3.70 -8.68 -9.91
N TYR A 93 -4.16 -9.18 -8.76
CA TYR A 93 -4.79 -8.36 -7.72
C TYR A 93 -3.76 -7.75 -6.78
N VAL A 94 -2.55 -8.30 -6.73
CA VAL A 94 -1.46 -7.75 -5.93
C VAL A 94 -1.16 -6.32 -6.37
N GLY A 95 -1.11 -5.41 -5.40
CA GLY A 95 -0.97 -3.97 -5.60
C GLY A 95 -2.28 -3.21 -5.75
N ARG A 96 -3.43 -3.88 -5.91
CA ARG A 96 -4.74 -3.23 -6.01
C ARG A 96 -5.39 -3.05 -4.63
N MET A 97 -6.26 -2.06 -4.52
CA MET A 97 -7.13 -1.89 -3.36
C MET A 97 -8.34 -2.82 -3.49
N ALA A 98 -8.61 -3.64 -2.49
CA ALA A 98 -9.77 -4.52 -2.47
C ALA A 98 -10.74 -4.08 -1.38
N GLU A 99 -12.03 -4.10 -1.68
CA GLU A 99 -13.08 -4.08 -0.67
C GLU A 99 -13.44 -5.52 -0.33
N VAL A 100 -13.30 -5.87 0.94
CA VAL A 100 -13.47 -7.24 1.43
C VAL A 100 -14.55 -7.26 2.51
N LYS A 101 -15.37 -8.31 2.51
CA LYS A 101 -16.39 -8.58 3.52
C LYS A 101 -15.75 -8.99 4.85
N THR A 102 -15.19 -8.01 5.54
CA THR A 102 -14.60 -8.13 6.87
C THR A 102 -14.93 -6.88 7.68
N ASN A 103 -14.99 -7.02 9.00
CA ASN A 103 -15.09 -5.89 9.93
C ASN A 103 -13.74 -5.52 10.55
N GLN A 104 -12.66 -6.12 10.09
CA GLN A 104 -11.31 -5.92 10.60
C GLN A 104 -10.36 -5.56 9.48
N VAL A 105 -9.44 -4.65 9.77
CA VAL A 105 -8.35 -4.27 8.87
C VAL A 105 -7.10 -4.01 9.68
N GLN A 106 -5.96 -4.38 9.13
CA GLN A 106 -4.68 -3.94 9.64
C GLN A 106 -4.41 -2.53 9.12
N VAL A 107 -4.37 -1.56 10.03
CA VAL A 107 -4.03 -0.17 9.72
C VAL A 107 -2.55 -0.06 9.40
N TYR A 108 -2.26 0.66 8.32
CA TYR A 108 -0.92 0.96 7.84
C TYR A 108 -0.88 2.44 7.46
N ASN A 109 0.20 3.15 7.87
CA ASN A 109 0.31 4.62 7.75
C ASN A 109 -0.76 5.40 8.56
N GLY A 110 -1.36 4.77 9.57
CA GLY A 110 -2.30 5.43 10.47
C GLY A 110 -3.62 5.89 9.84
N GLU A 111 -4.10 5.25 8.77
CA GLU A 111 -5.44 5.47 8.20
C GLU A 111 -6.13 4.14 7.89
N ALA A 112 -7.47 4.13 7.94
CA ALA A 112 -8.30 2.97 7.61
C ALA A 112 -9.60 3.41 6.93
N GLU A 113 -10.00 2.66 5.89
CA GLU A 113 -11.30 2.82 5.24
C GLU A 113 -12.15 1.58 5.50
N PHE A 114 -13.34 1.81 6.05
CA PHE A 114 -14.38 0.81 6.17
C PHE A 114 -15.63 1.27 5.43
N ASN A 115 -16.52 0.33 5.11
CA ASN A 115 -17.89 0.64 4.72
C ASN A 115 -18.87 -0.22 5.52
N TYR A 116 -20.07 0.30 5.71
CA TYR A 116 -21.20 -0.48 6.21
C TYR A 116 -22.41 -0.28 5.31
N VAL A 117 -23.23 -1.30 5.22
CA VAL A 117 -24.49 -1.29 4.47
C VAL A 117 -25.62 -1.48 5.46
N LEU A 118 -26.48 -0.48 5.56
CA LEU A 118 -27.75 -0.57 6.26
C LEU A 118 -28.79 -1.13 5.29
N HIS A 119 -29.46 -2.21 5.68
CA HIS A 119 -30.50 -2.81 4.84
C HIS A 119 -31.83 -2.03 4.91
N GLU A 120 -32.04 -1.26 5.97
CA GLU A 120 -33.22 -0.44 6.22
C GLU A 120 -32.83 0.90 6.87
N ASP A 121 -33.76 1.85 6.89
CA ASP A 121 -33.56 3.12 7.60
C ASP A 121 -33.46 2.88 9.11
N SER A 122 -32.57 3.61 9.76
CA SER A 122 -32.26 3.59 11.18
C SER A 122 -32.70 4.90 11.84
N VAL A 123 -33.08 4.85 13.12
CA VAL A 123 -33.30 6.04 13.96
C VAL A 123 -32.10 6.35 14.86
N GLY A 124 -31.10 5.46 14.88
CA GLY A 124 -29.88 5.64 15.63
C GLY A 124 -28.81 4.64 15.18
N THR A 125 -27.72 5.15 14.61
CA THR A 125 -26.57 4.35 14.18
C THR A 125 -25.34 4.79 14.97
N LEU A 126 -24.66 3.84 15.62
CA LEU A 126 -23.42 4.05 16.36
C LEU A 126 -22.28 3.26 15.72
N ILE A 127 -21.21 3.97 15.41
CA ILE A 127 -19.98 3.43 14.86
C ILE A 127 -18.94 3.37 15.97
N ASN A 128 -18.33 2.21 16.18
CA ASN A 128 -17.23 2.02 17.11
C ASN A 128 -16.06 1.34 16.42
N ILE A 129 -14.84 1.84 16.65
CA ILE A 129 -13.60 1.17 16.24
C ILE A 129 -12.88 0.70 17.50
N GLN A 130 -12.49 -0.56 17.50
CA GLN A 130 -11.81 -1.22 18.62
C GLN A 130 -10.41 -1.65 18.22
N ASP A 131 -9.46 -1.55 19.15
CA ASP A 131 -8.14 -2.15 19.01
C ASP A 131 -8.16 -3.68 19.22
N ASP A 132 -7.02 -4.35 19.00
CA ASP A 132 -6.85 -5.80 19.20
C ASP A 132 -7.19 -6.28 20.62
N ASN A 133 -7.14 -5.38 21.62
CA ASN A 133 -7.52 -5.67 23.00
C ASN A 133 -9.02 -5.48 23.27
N GLY A 134 -9.82 -5.10 22.27
CA GLY A 134 -11.25 -4.82 22.38
C GLY A 134 -11.57 -3.46 22.99
N ARG A 135 -10.58 -2.57 23.18
CA ARG A 135 -10.82 -1.24 23.72
C ARG A 135 -11.33 -0.34 22.59
N THR A 136 -12.43 0.37 22.84
CA THR A 136 -12.97 1.35 21.89
C THR A 136 -12.03 2.56 21.82
N VAL A 137 -11.46 2.77 20.65
CA VAL A 137 -10.53 3.88 20.39
C VAL A 137 -11.22 5.05 19.69
N PHE A 138 -12.29 4.77 18.95
CA PHE A 138 -13.11 5.76 18.28
C PHE A 138 -14.59 5.40 18.42
N SER A 139 -15.44 6.41 18.59
CA SER A 139 -16.88 6.28 18.64
C SER A 139 -17.52 7.49 17.97
N GLY A 140 -18.52 7.28 17.12
CA GLY A 140 -19.20 8.35 16.40
C GLY A 140 -20.58 7.93 15.91
N GLU A 141 -21.40 8.91 15.56
CA GLU A 141 -22.70 8.69 14.96
C GLU A 141 -22.54 8.27 13.49
N GLY A 142 -23.32 7.26 13.07
CA GLY A 142 -23.41 6.82 11.69
C GLY A 142 -24.59 7.43 10.95
N ASN A 143 -24.65 7.18 9.65
CA ASN A 143 -25.79 7.55 8.81
C ASN A 143 -27.02 6.72 9.19
N LEU A 144 -28.18 7.32 8.99
CA LEU A 144 -29.49 6.77 9.32
C LEU A 144 -30.21 6.20 8.10
N ALA A 145 -29.87 6.63 6.89
CA ALA A 145 -30.52 6.14 5.68
C ALA A 145 -30.06 4.71 5.31
N ALA A 146 -30.95 3.91 4.74
CA ALA A 146 -30.58 2.64 4.12
C ALA A 146 -29.55 2.85 3.00
N GLY A 147 -28.72 1.83 2.77
CA GLY A 147 -27.69 1.82 1.73
C GLY A 147 -26.27 1.77 2.29
N LYS A 148 -25.31 1.95 1.38
CA LYS A 148 -23.87 1.84 1.68
C LYS A 148 -23.31 3.19 2.11
N HIS A 149 -22.54 3.17 3.21
CA HIS A 149 -21.91 4.34 3.80
C HIS A 149 -20.44 4.07 4.10
N GLY A 150 -19.58 5.05 3.81
CA GLY A 150 -18.15 4.98 4.09
C GLY A 150 -17.80 5.52 5.47
N VAL A 151 -16.77 4.94 6.07
CA VAL A 151 -16.16 5.37 7.33
C VAL A 151 -14.67 5.48 7.08
N LEU A 152 -14.18 6.72 6.96
CA LEU A 152 -12.76 7.01 6.92
C LEU A 152 -12.31 7.32 8.34
N TRP A 153 -11.34 6.56 8.83
CA TRP A 153 -10.73 6.75 10.13
C TRP A 153 -9.28 7.14 9.96
N ASP A 154 -8.89 8.25 10.57
CA ASP A 154 -7.54 8.83 10.53
C ASP A 154 -6.58 8.21 11.55
N GLY A 155 -6.92 7.04 12.10
CA GLY A 155 -6.07 6.34 13.07
C GLY A 155 -5.88 7.08 14.40
N THR A 156 -6.75 8.05 14.73
CA THR A 156 -6.67 8.78 16.01
C THR A 156 -7.65 8.24 17.04
N ASP A 157 -7.28 8.35 18.32
CA ASP A 157 -8.16 8.07 19.44
C ASP A 157 -9.11 9.26 19.76
N LEU A 158 -10.05 9.06 20.68
CA LEU A 158 -10.97 10.11 21.17
C LEU A 158 -10.28 11.34 21.78
N SER A 159 -8.98 11.27 22.07
CA SER A 159 -8.18 12.39 22.60
C SER A 159 -7.34 13.07 21.52
N GLY A 160 -7.44 12.63 20.26
CA GLY A 160 -6.68 13.14 19.12
C GLY A 160 -5.25 12.60 19.00
N ASN A 161 -4.90 11.56 19.77
CA ASN A 161 -3.57 10.93 19.66
C ASN A 161 -3.57 9.93 18.50
N LYS A 162 -2.52 9.98 17.66
CA LYS A 162 -2.27 8.93 16.65
C LYS A 162 -1.99 7.60 17.34
N LEU A 163 -2.66 6.56 16.89
CA LEU A 163 -2.49 5.20 17.37
C LEU A 163 -1.48 4.43 16.50
N PRO A 164 -0.82 3.41 17.05
CA PRO A 164 0.11 2.59 16.29
C PRO A 164 -0.61 1.77 15.21
N ASP A 165 0.13 1.45 14.15
CA ASP A 165 -0.28 0.47 13.16
C ASP A 165 -0.57 -0.88 13.84
N GLY A 166 -1.69 -1.48 13.48
CA GLY A 166 -2.23 -2.66 14.18
C GLY A 166 -3.56 -3.12 13.63
N LEU A 167 -4.10 -4.20 14.17
CA LEU A 167 -5.42 -4.71 13.80
C LEU A 167 -6.49 -3.88 14.50
N TYR A 168 -7.44 -3.35 13.72
CA TYR A 168 -8.59 -2.62 14.23
C TYR A 168 -9.89 -3.19 13.70
N LYS A 169 -10.92 -3.15 14.53
CA LYS A 169 -12.23 -3.72 14.26
C LYS A 169 -13.32 -2.66 14.27
N LEU A 170 -14.04 -2.54 13.16
CA LEU A 170 -15.28 -1.79 13.06
C LEU A 170 -16.44 -2.59 13.67
N THR A 171 -17.25 -1.93 14.49
CA THR A 171 -18.54 -2.43 14.96
C THR A 171 -19.59 -1.35 14.72
N VAL A 172 -20.64 -1.68 13.99
CA VAL A 172 -21.77 -0.78 13.73
C VAL A 172 -23.00 -1.35 14.40
N THR A 173 -23.69 -0.52 15.17
CA THR A 173 -24.98 -0.87 15.79
C THR A 173 -26.02 0.11 15.27
N ALA A 174 -27.10 -0.39 14.68
CA ALA A 174 -28.18 0.42 14.15
C ALA A 174 -29.52 -0.06 14.71
N LEU A 175 -30.44 0.86 14.97
CA LEU A 175 -31.79 0.58 15.50
C LEU A 175 -32.86 1.15 14.58
N ASP A 176 -33.95 0.44 14.39
CA ASP A 176 -35.13 0.92 13.65
C ASP A 176 -36.05 1.79 14.51
N ALA A 177 -37.15 2.26 13.94
CA ALA A 177 -38.12 3.10 14.63
C ALA A 177 -38.81 2.42 15.83
N ASP A 178 -38.85 1.10 15.85
CA ASP A 178 -39.42 0.29 16.95
C ASP A 178 -38.35 -0.07 18.01
N GLY A 179 -37.10 0.34 17.80
CA GLY A 179 -35.96 0.07 18.68
C GLY A 179 -35.36 -1.32 18.51
N ALA A 180 -35.69 -2.04 17.43
CA ALA A 180 -35.09 -3.33 17.10
C ALA A 180 -33.79 -3.15 16.27
N PRO A 181 -32.84 -4.10 16.34
CA PRO A 181 -31.59 -3.98 15.62
C PRO A 181 -31.79 -4.13 14.10
N VAL A 182 -31.23 -3.20 13.35
CA VAL A 182 -31.16 -3.27 11.88
C VAL A 182 -29.97 -4.14 11.48
N ASP A 183 -30.15 -4.98 10.47
CA ASP A 183 -29.06 -5.80 9.92
C ASP A 183 -28.02 -4.93 9.21
N VAL A 184 -26.74 -5.14 9.56
CA VAL A 184 -25.63 -4.33 9.05
C VAL A 184 -24.53 -5.24 8.52
N THR A 185 -24.21 -5.07 7.24
CA THR A 185 -23.02 -5.70 6.65
C THR A 185 -21.86 -4.72 6.66
N THR A 186 -20.72 -5.12 7.21
CA THR A 186 -19.49 -4.32 7.22
C THR A 186 -18.46 -4.87 6.25
N THR A 187 -17.68 -3.97 5.67
CA THR A 187 -16.57 -4.27 4.76
C THR A 187 -15.38 -3.41 5.13
N ALA A 188 -14.18 -3.84 4.80
CA ALA A 188 -12.98 -3.04 4.90
C ALA A 188 -12.32 -2.90 3.53
N VAL A 189 -11.62 -1.78 3.33
CA VAL A 189 -10.80 -1.55 2.15
C VAL A 189 -9.35 -1.62 2.54
N GLY A 190 -8.56 -2.37 1.77
CA GLY A 190 -7.12 -2.49 2.00
C GLY A 190 -6.37 -2.92 0.75
N LYS A 191 -5.06 -2.70 0.76
CA LYS A 191 -4.19 -3.05 -0.35
C LYS A 191 -3.86 -4.54 -0.32
N ILE A 192 -4.03 -5.21 -1.45
CA ILE A 192 -3.58 -6.59 -1.60
C ILE A 192 -2.06 -6.59 -1.76
N THR A 193 -1.35 -7.14 -0.80
CA THR A 193 0.12 -7.20 -0.77
C THR A 193 0.66 -8.55 -1.25
N GLY A 194 -0.19 -9.56 -1.38
CA GLY A 194 0.25 -10.88 -1.83
C GLY A 194 -0.90 -11.86 -2.04
N VAL A 195 -0.52 -13.07 -2.46
CA VAL A 195 -1.40 -14.21 -2.57
C VAL A 195 -0.75 -15.37 -1.82
N SER A 196 -1.54 -16.12 -1.08
CA SER A 196 -1.12 -17.30 -0.33
C SER A 196 -1.99 -18.49 -0.71
N TYR A 197 -1.43 -19.69 -0.54
CA TYR A 197 -2.16 -20.95 -0.62
C TYR A 197 -2.12 -21.59 0.76
N ALA A 198 -3.15 -21.34 1.56
CA ALA A 198 -3.31 -21.95 2.87
C ALA A 198 -4.49 -22.93 2.81
N GLY A 199 -4.20 -24.21 2.53
CA GLY A 199 -5.23 -25.25 2.36
C GLY A 199 -5.65 -25.44 0.90
N ASP A 200 -6.95 -25.61 0.66
CA ASP A 200 -7.52 -25.98 -0.65
C ASP A 200 -7.97 -24.78 -1.50
N GLU A 201 -8.04 -23.57 -0.94
CA GLU A 201 -8.49 -22.35 -1.63
C GLU A 201 -7.39 -21.26 -1.63
N PRO A 202 -7.26 -20.48 -2.72
CA PRO A 202 -6.35 -19.33 -2.73
C PRO A 202 -6.85 -18.21 -1.82
N GLU A 203 -5.95 -17.70 -0.98
CA GLU A 203 -6.19 -16.56 -0.11
C GLU A 203 -5.40 -15.34 -0.60
N LEU A 204 -5.99 -14.16 -0.47
CA LEU A 204 -5.29 -12.89 -0.67
C LEU A 204 -4.71 -12.42 0.65
N ILE A 205 -3.57 -11.72 0.59
CA ILE A 205 -3.01 -11.04 1.74
C ILE A 205 -3.35 -9.56 1.58
N MET A 206 -4.24 -9.04 2.42
CA MET A 206 -4.64 -7.62 2.48
C MET A 206 -3.94 -6.95 3.65
N THR A 207 -2.98 -6.06 3.38
CA THR A 207 -2.20 -5.34 4.41
C THR A 207 -1.71 -6.28 5.54
N ASN A 208 -1.21 -7.47 5.18
CA ASN A 208 -0.74 -8.50 6.11
C ASN A 208 -1.82 -9.31 6.88
N GLN A 209 -3.08 -9.23 6.47
CA GLN A 209 -4.17 -10.13 6.88
C GLN A 209 -4.58 -11.07 5.74
N ALA A 210 -4.69 -12.37 6.00
CA ALA A 210 -5.24 -13.32 5.05
C ALA A 210 -6.76 -13.13 4.90
N VAL A 211 -7.23 -13.00 3.66
CA VAL A 211 -8.64 -12.85 3.30
C VAL A 211 -9.00 -13.82 2.18
N LYS A 212 -10.17 -14.43 2.26
CA LYS A 212 -10.62 -15.38 1.25
C LYS A 212 -11.00 -14.66 -0.02
N LEU A 213 -10.72 -15.28 -1.16
CA LEU A 213 -11.11 -14.75 -2.45
C LEU A 213 -12.64 -14.55 -2.57
N ALA A 214 -13.43 -15.43 -1.95
CA ALA A 214 -14.90 -15.35 -1.93
C ALA A 214 -15.45 -14.13 -1.18
N ASP A 215 -14.68 -13.56 -0.26
CA ASP A 215 -15.09 -12.39 0.52
C ASP A 215 -14.70 -11.08 -0.16
N VAL A 216 -13.98 -11.12 -1.30
CA VAL A 216 -13.63 -9.95 -2.10
C VAL A 216 -14.87 -9.47 -2.85
N ILE A 217 -15.32 -8.25 -2.56
CA ILE A 217 -16.50 -7.63 -3.16
C ILE A 217 -16.11 -6.85 -4.41
N SER A 218 -15.03 -6.08 -4.34
CA SER A 218 -14.56 -5.28 -5.48
C SER A 218 -13.06 -5.08 -5.45
N LEU A 219 -12.48 -4.90 -6.64
CA LEU A 219 -11.10 -4.45 -6.82
C LEU A 219 -11.14 -3.06 -7.42
N LYS A 220 -10.54 -2.11 -6.70
CA LYS A 220 -10.23 -0.78 -7.16
C LYS A 220 -8.76 -0.78 -7.54
N GLU A 221 -8.45 -0.25 -8.72
CA GLU A 221 -7.08 0.14 -8.99
C GLU A 221 -6.70 1.15 -7.91
N GLU A 222 -5.56 0.96 -7.25
CA GLU A 222 -4.98 2.05 -6.47
C GLU A 222 -4.78 3.16 -7.49
N ALA A 223 -5.62 4.19 -7.40
CA ALA A 223 -5.39 5.39 -8.17
C ALA A 223 -4.03 5.87 -7.67
N VAL A 224 -2.97 5.62 -8.44
CA VAL A 224 -1.74 6.37 -8.31
C VAL A 224 -2.09 7.79 -8.75
N GLU A 225 -2.73 8.49 -7.83
CA GLU A 225 -2.53 9.89 -7.50
C GLU A 225 -2.16 10.78 -8.70
N LEU A 226 -3.18 11.11 -9.51
CA LEU A 226 -3.17 12.40 -10.23
C LEU A 226 -2.95 13.55 -9.21
N SER A 227 -3.43 13.42 -7.97
CA SER A 227 -3.22 14.38 -6.90
C SER A 227 -1.77 14.48 -6.39
N GLU A 228 -1.00 13.40 -6.28
CA GLU A 228 0.38 13.45 -5.77
C GLU A 228 1.28 14.09 -6.81
N VAL A 229 1.14 13.70 -8.08
CA VAL A 229 1.85 14.34 -9.20
C VAL A 229 1.44 15.81 -9.34
N ASP A 230 0.15 16.14 -9.24
CA ASP A 230 -0.33 17.53 -9.29
C ASP A 230 0.14 18.33 -8.07
N SER A 231 0.22 17.72 -6.89
CA SER A 231 0.70 18.37 -5.66
C SER A 231 2.20 18.64 -5.70
N ILE A 232 3.00 17.70 -6.24
CA ILE A 232 4.43 17.87 -6.50
C ILE A 232 4.62 18.99 -7.53
N ALA A 233 3.87 18.96 -8.64
CA ALA A 233 3.93 20.00 -9.66
C ALA A 233 3.55 21.38 -9.10
N ALA A 234 2.51 21.46 -8.26
CA ALA A 234 2.10 22.70 -7.59
C ALA A 234 3.17 23.21 -6.61
N ALA A 235 3.80 22.32 -5.84
CA ALA A 235 4.88 22.67 -4.92
C ALA A 235 6.14 23.15 -5.68
N GLN A 236 6.50 22.47 -6.78
CA GLN A 236 7.58 22.89 -7.68
C GLN A 236 7.33 24.26 -8.29
N LEU A 237 6.09 24.55 -8.71
CA LEU A 237 5.73 25.86 -9.25
C LEU A 237 5.83 26.97 -8.20
N LYS A 238 5.40 26.72 -6.96
CA LYS A 238 5.55 27.65 -5.83
C LYS A 238 7.03 27.89 -5.48
N ALA A 239 7.84 26.84 -5.44
CA ALA A 239 9.27 26.94 -5.18
C ALA A 239 9.98 27.76 -6.28
N LYS A 240 9.62 27.51 -7.55
CA LYS A 240 10.14 28.26 -8.70
C LYS A 240 9.81 29.75 -8.61
N ALA A 241 8.54 30.09 -8.35
CA ALA A 241 8.11 31.47 -8.22
C ALA A 241 8.85 32.17 -7.06
N SER A 242 8.97 31.50 -5.91
CA SER A 242 9.67 32.04 -4.73
C SER A 242 11.15 32.27 -5.00
N ALA A 243 11.82 31.36 -5.72
CA ALA A 243 13.22 31.54 -6.13
C ALA A 243 13.41 32.72 -7.10
N GLN A 244 12.44 32.95 -8.01
CA GLN A 244 12.44 34.11 -8.89
C GLN A 244 12.23 35.42 -8.11
N ASP A 245 11.31 35.44 -7.16
CA ASP A 245 11.05 36.60 -6.28
C ASP A 245 12.28 36.93 -5.41
N ALA A 246 12.94 35.91 -4.87
CA ALA A 246 14.19 36.07 -4.12
C ALA A 246 15.32 36.64 -5.00
N ALA A 247 15.42 36.17 -6.25
CA ALA A 247 16.41 36.66 -7.20
C ALA A 247 16.20 38.14 -7.55
N ALA A 248 14.95 38.54 -7.84
CA ALA A 248 14.59 39.93 -8.10
C ALA A 248 14.85 40.83 -6.90
N SER A 249 14.53 40.35 -5.68
CA SER A 249 14.80 41.08 -4.44
C SER A 249 16.30 41.32 -4.25
N ALA A 250 17.14 40.31 -4.47
CA ALA A 250 18.59 40.45 -4.39
C ALA A 250 19.17 41.45 -5.41
N GLU A 251 18.66 41.44 -6.66
CA GLU A 251 19.07 42.43 -7.68
C GLU A 251 18.70 43.85 -7.27
N SER A 252 17.50 44.06 -6.71
CA SER A 252 17.09 45.38 -6.22
C SER A 252 17.89 45.87 -5.00
N ALA A 253 18.27 44.95 -4.10
CA ALA A 253 19.12 45.26 -2.96
C ALA A 253 20.52 45.68 -3.41
N GLN A 254 21.08 44.95 -4.38
CA GLN A 254 22.38 45.25 -4.98
C GLN A 254 22.38 46.63 -5.67
N ALA A 255 21.34 46.93 -6.46
CA ALA A 255 21.21 48.24 -7.09
C ALA A 255 21.11 49.39 -6.07
N SER A 256 20.40 49.16 -4.95
CA SER A 256 20.31 50.14 -3.86
C SER A 256 21.68 50.38 -3.22
N TYR A 257 22.47 49.32 -3.00
CA TYR A 257 23.85 49.42 -2.51
C TYR A 257 24.75 50.21 -3.46
N GLU A 258 24.76 49.88 -4.76
CA GLU A 258 25.58 50.57 -5.77
C GLU A 258 25.25 52.06 -5.86
N SER A 259 23.96 52.42 -5.87
CA SER A 259 23.56 53.84 -5.85
C SER A 259 23.90 54.52 -4.52
N THR A 260 23.94 53.80 -3.40
CA THR A 260 24.39 54.36 -2.11
C THR A 260 25.88 54.66 -2.14
N GLN A 261 26.68 53.80 -2.78
CA GLN A 261 28.11 54.05 -2.98
C GLN A 261 28.35 55.29 -3.85
N GLU A 262 27.59 55.47 -4.93
CA GLU A 262 27.69 56.64 -5.80
C GLU A 262 27.50 57.95 -5.01
N TYR A 263 26.51 58.02 -4.11
CA TYR A 263 26.35 59.19 -3.23
C TYR A 263 27.54 59.43 -2.30
N ALA A 264 28.20 58.36 -1.82
CA ALA A 264 29.38 58.47 -0.95
C ALA A 264 30.62 58.96 -1.71
N GLU A 265 30.76 58.57 -2.99
CA GLU A 265 31.83 59.05 -3.86
C GLU A 265 31.68 60.54 -4.19
N ASP A 266 30.45 60.98 -4.48
CA ASP A 266 30.15 62.39 -4.76
C ASP A 266 30.22 63.27 -3.50
N TYR A 267 29.82 62.73 -2.33
CA TYR A 267 29.75 63.44 -1.06
C TYR A 267 30.36 62.60 0.08
N PRO A 268 31.68 62.68 0.32
CA PRO A 268 32.38 61.86 1.31
C PRO A 268 32.16 62.39 2.75
N ILE A 269 30.93 62.24 3.24
CA ILE A 269 30.54 62.54 4.63
C ILE A 269 30.25 61.24 5.39
N THR A 270 30.64 61.21 6.65
CA THR A 270 30.61 59.99 7.49
C THR A 270 29.21 59.38 7.63
N GLU A 271 28.17 60.20 7.62
CA GLU A 271 26.78 59.74 7.69
C GLU A 271 26.37 58.94 6.44
N ILE A 272 26.84 59.31 5.25
CA ILE A 272 26.57 58.57 4.01
C ILE A 272 27.38 57.26 4.00
N GLU A 273 28.64 57.28 4.45
CA GLU A 273 29.46 56.06 4.59
C GLU A 273 28.82 55.03 5.53
N ALA A 274 28.15 55.49 6.59
CA ALA A 274 27.41 54.62 7.49
C ALA A 274 26.18 53.97 6.81
N GLU A 275 25.51 54.67 5.89
CA GLU A 275 24.41 54.11 5.10
C GLU A 275 24.92 53.14 4.02
N VAL A 276 26.11 53.36 3.45
CA VAL A 276 26.76 52.40 2.53
C VAL A 276 26.95 51.04 3.22
N GLU A 277 27.45 51.02 4.45
CA GLU A 277 27.66 49.77 5.19
C GLU A 277 26.34 49.06 5.50
N LYS A 278 25.27 49.81 5.84
CA LYS A 278 23.93 49.22 6.03
C LYS A 278 23.39 48.63 4.74
N ALA A 279 23.50 49.35 3.62
CA ALA A 279 23.06 48.89 2.31
C ALA A 279 23.84 47.64 1.85
N LYS A 280 25.14 47.57 2.16
CA LYS A 280 25.99 46.41 1.89
C LYS A 280 25.57 45.17 2.67
N VAL A 281 25.40 45.30 3.99
CA VAL A 281 24.96 44.17 4.83
C VAL A 281 23.59 43.66 4.36
N ALA A 282 22.70 44.58 3.99
CA ALA A 282 21.39 44.24 3.45
C ALA A 282 21.47 43.57 2.07
N SER A 283 22.34 44.02 1.15
CA SER A 283 22.52 43.38 -0.16
C SER A 283 23.14 41.98 -0.04
N GLU A 284 24.12 41.79 0.85
CA GLU A 284 24.71 40.49 1.17
C GLU A 284 23.67 39.53 1.77
N ALA A 285 22.82 40.01 2.67
CA ALA A 285 21.73 39.22 3.24
C ALA A 285 20.69 38.81 2.18
N ALA A 286 20.35 39.70 1.25
CA ALA A 286 19.46 39.38 0.13
C ALA A 286 20.08 38.33 -0.81
N ALA A 287 21.38 38.41 -1.08
CA ALA A 287 22.12 37.43 -1.88
C ALA A 287 22.17 36.05 -1.22
N ALA A 288 22.39 35.98 0.10
CA ALA A 288 22.34 34.72 0.85
C ALA A 288 20.95 34.08 0.80
N ALA A 289 19.89 34.88 0.97
CA ALA A 289 18.51 34.42 0.88
C ALA A 289 18.14 33.93 -0.54
N LYS A 290 18.68 34.57 -1.59
CA LYS A 290 18.55 34.07 -2.99
C LYS A 290 19.17 32.68 -3.15
N ALA A 291 20.34 32.43 -2.57
CA ALA A 291 20.99 31.12 -2.64
C ALA A 291 20.16 30.05 -1.91
N GLU A 292 19.67 30.34 -0.71
CA GLU A 292 18.76 29.46 0.06
C GLU A 292 17.51 29.10 -0.75
N ALA A 293 16.89 30.09 -1.41
CA ALA A 293 15.72 29.85 -2.26
C ALA A 293 16.02 28.97 -3.50
N ALA A 294 17.22 29.10 -4.08
CA ALA A 294 17.64 28.31 -5.23
C ALA A 294 17.89 26.84 -4.87
N GLU A 295 18.57 26.56 -3.76
CA GLU A 295 18.78 25.20 -3.24
C GLU A 295 17.44 24.52 -2.90
N ALA A 296 16.52 25.27 -2.30
CA ALA A 296 15.17 24.78 -2.01
C ALA A 296 14.38 24.45 -3.30
N TYR A 297 14.53 25.25 -4.35
CA TYR A 297 13.92 24.94 -5.65
C TYR A 297 14.52 23.68 -6.31
N GLU A 298 15.84 23.47 -6.23
CA GLU A 298 16.47 22.24 -6.73
C GLU A 298 15.98 21.01 -5.96
N THR A 299 15.84 21.14 -4.63
CA THR A 299 15.26 20.09 -3.78
C THR A 299 13.82 19.76 -4.19
N ALA A 300 13.01 20.78 -4.49
CA ALA A 300 11.63 20.58 -4.97
C ALA A 300 11.57 19.90 -6.35
N GLN A 301 12.51 20.20 -7.25
CA GLN A 301 12.59 19.55 -8.58
C GLN A 301 12.93 18.06 -8.47
N ASN A 302 13.79 17.70 -7.52
CA ASN A 302 14.25 16.32 -7.32
C ASN A 302 13.39 15.54 -6.31
N ALA A 303 12.27 16.11 -5.86
CA ALA A 303 11.40 15.50 -4.88
C ALA A 303 10.71 14.25 -5.43
N THR A 304 10.78 13.15 -4.67
CA THR A 304 10.11 11.87 -4.99
C THR A 304 8.80 11.67 -4.24
N SER A 305 8.41 12.63 -3.40
CA SER A 305 7.15 12.64 -2.65
C SER A 305 6.57 14.05 -2.50
N SER A 306 5.25 14.14 -2.35
CA SER A 306 4.55 15.42 -2.14
C SER A 306 4.98 16.13 -0.86
N ALA A 307 5.25 15.39 0.22
CA ALA A 307 5.73 15.93 1.49
C ALA A 307 7.08 16.64 1.35
N LEU A 308 8.04 15.98 0.68
CA LEU A 308 9.37 16.56 0.47
C LEU A 308 9.31 17.78 -0.47
N ALA A 309 8.46 17.73 -1.49
CA ALA A 309 8.23 18.86 -2.39
C ALA A 309 7.60 20.06 -1.64
N ALA A 310 6.65 19.81 -0.74
CA ALA A 310 5.99 20.85 0.06
C ALA A 310 6.93 21.52 1.07
N GLU A 311 7.78 20.73 1.75
CA GLU A 311 8.79 21.25 2.67
C GLU A 311 9.81 22.14 1.94
N ALA A 312 10.30 21.68 0.78
CA ALA A 312 11.19 22.44 -0.07
C ALA A 312 10.55 23.75 -0.57
N ALA A 313 9.27 23.71 -0.97
CA ALA A 313 8.53 24.91 -1.36
C ALA A 313 8.38 25.91 -0.21
N GLN A 314 8.13 25.44 1.01
CA GLN A 314 8.02 26.31 2.20
C GLN A 314 9.36 26.97 2.56
N THR A 315 10.47 26.25 2.40
CA THR A 315 11.82 26.80 2.54
C THR A 315 12.07 27.90 1.52
N ALA A 316 11.74 27.68 0.24
CA ALA A 316 11.87 28.69 -0.81
C ALA A 316 11.03 29.95 -0.53
N ILE A 317 9.79 29.79 -0.05
CA ILE A 317 8.91 30.91 0.34
C ILE A 317 9.53 31.72 1.48
N THR A 318 10.08 31.04 2.49
CA THR A 318 10.69 31.70 3.66
C THR A 318 11.95 32.47 3.25
N ALA A 319 12.77 31.88 2.38
CA ALA A 319 13.95 32.51 1.82
C ALA A 319 13.59 33.74 0.96
N ALA A 320 12.54 33.66 0.14
CA ALA A 320 12.04 34.80 -0.62
C ALA A 320 11.57 35.97 0.29
N ALA A 321 10.89 35.66 1.39
CA ALA A 321 10.49 36.67 2.37
C ALA A 321 11.70 37.34 3.05
N LYS A 322 12.75 36.58 3.38
CA LYS A 322 14.02 37.13 3.89
C LYS A 322 14.68 38.06 2.86
N ALA A 323 14.74 37.63 1.59
CA ALA A 323 15.34 38.42 0.51
C ALA A 323 14.58 39.74 0.30
N SER A 324 13.24 39.71 0.30
CA SER A 324 12.40 40.89 0.16
C SER A 324 12.59 41.88 1.31
N LYS A 325 12.68 41.38 2.55
CA LYS A 325 12.98 42.23 3.72
C LYS A 325 14.35 42.90 3.59
N ALA A 326 15.38 42.14 3.25
CA ALA A 326 16.73 42.67 3.09
C ALA A 326 16.81 43.70 1.95
N ALA A 327 16.07 43.50 0.86
CA ALA A 327 15.95 44.50 -0.20
C ALA A 327 15.29 45.80 0.26
N SER A 328 14.25 45.72 1.09
CA SER A 328 13.63 46.89 1.71
C SER A 328 14.60 47.64 2.62
N ASP A 329 15.40 46.93 3.41
CA ASP A 329 16.40 47.52 4.30
C ASP A 329 17.50 48.25 3.48
N ALA A 330 17.97 47.66 2.38
CA ALA A 330 18.91 48.29 1.46
C ALA A 330 18.34 49.56 0.80
N ALA A 331 17.07 49.52 0.37
CA ALA A 331 16.39 50.66 -0.22
C ALA A 331 16.20 51.82 0.78
N GLN A 332 15.95 51.52 2.06
CA GLN A 332 15.84 52.52 3.10
C GLN A 332 17.18 53.21 3.37
N ALA A 333 18.28 52.45 3.39
CA ALA A 333 19.62 53.01 3.51
C ALA A 333 19.95 53.93 2.33
N ASN A 334 19.66 53.50 1.09
CA ASN A 334 19.82 54.33 -0.10
C ASN A 334 19.02 55.64 -0.03
N ALA A 335 17.75 55.57 0.34
CA ALA A 335 16.90 56.76 0.45
C ALA A 335 17.44 57.75 1.50
N THR A 336 18.00 57.24 2.59
CA THR A 336 18.62 58.05 3.64
C THR A 336 19.90 58.71 3.13
N ALA A 337 20.78 57.95 2.47
CA ALA A 337 21.99 58.48 1.84
C ALA A 337 21.70 59.55 0.79
N LYS A 338 20.69 59.34 -0.04
CA LYS A 338 20.23 60.33 -1.02
C LYS A 338 19.81 61.65 -0.35
N ALA A 339 19.00 61.58 0.71
CA ALA A 339 18.57 62.78 1.43
C ALA A 339 19.75 63.53 2.06
N LEU A 340 20.73 62.80 2.60
CA LEU A 340 21.97 63.38 3.13
C LEU A 340 22.80 64.05 2.04
N ALA A 341 22.93 63.43 0.87
CA ALA A 341 23.63 63.99 -0.29
C ALA A 341 22.95 65.28 -0.80
N GLU A 342 21.61 65.30 -0.88
CA GLU A 342 20.84 66.49 -1.27
C GLU A 342 21.04 67.65 -0.28
N ILE A 343 21.10 67.36 1.03
CA ILE A 343 21.41 68.36 2.06
C ILE A 343 22.84 68.88 1.90
N ALA A 344 23.82 68.00 1.67
CA ALA A 344 25.21 68.39 1.46
C ALA A 344 25.40 69.24 0.21
N ALA A 345 24.67 68.94 -0.87
CA ALA A 345 24.68 69.72 -2.11
C ALA A 345 24.10 71.14 -1.95
N ALA A 346 23.21 71.34 -0.97
CA ALA A 346 22.55 72.62 -0.72
C ALA A 346 23.28 73.53 0.28
N ALA A 347 24.28 73.01 0.99
CA ALA A 347 25.08 73.71 1.99
C ALA A 347 26.32 74.40 1.38
#